data_AF-S8FS68-F1
#
_entry.id   AF-S8FS68-F1
#
_cell.length_a   1.000
_cell.length_b   1.000
_cell.length_c   1.000
_cell.angle_alpha   90.00
_cell.angle_beta   90.00
_cell.angle_gamma   90.00
#
_symmetry.space_group_name_H-M   'P 1'
#
loop_
_entity.id
_entity.type
_entity.pdbx_description
1 polymer ?
#
loop_
_entity_poly.entity_id
_entity_poly.type
_entity_poly.pdbx_seq_one_letter_code
_entity_poly.pdbx_strand_id
1 'polypeptide(L)'
;MVICPALRTGEELRVEKLGSIRSFHYQMYHPRMPRSYPSEIVALTTVLEKVCDTLETLALMSESAPLSVMEGLHWPRLRKMVFYGSPLVGPFIRACFGMQRLRYLSVKISPAWSTMPQPIWPAGFDGAFPWPELERLTVSYPDPQDEIYDHLPSTLRSLSLRCWPHQHYQTYLAEDVGMIGYPDTDHLLSPSVLLLLLHRCSMLTLDHLEIEYAADEQDDALLQYVAATFPHLVGLIIHCYRTNLSRILREDVPVASNPTPLSYVCSHPLIDLP
;
A
#
# COMPACT_ATOMS: atom_id res chain seq x y z
N MET A 1 4.94 -9.36 -23.37
CA MET A 1 5.67 -10.61 -23.67
C MET A 1 6.66 -10.83 -22.54
N VAL A 2 6.33 -11.72 -21.60
CA VAL A 2 7.20 -12.05 -20.47
C VAL A 2 8.04 -13.23 -20.90
N ILE A 3 9.35 -13.04 -21.04
CA ILE A 3 10.30 -14.11 -21.27
C ILE A 3 10.88 -14.46 -19.90
N CYS A 4 10.21 -15.34 -19.17
CA CYS A 4 10.89 -16.14 -18.15
C CYS A 4 11.45 -17.36 -18.86
N PRO A 5 12.77 -17.63 -18.82
CA PRO A 5 13.30 -18.86 -19.41
C PRO A 5 12.66 -20.04 -18.69
N ALA A 6 11.86 -20.82 -19.41
CA ALA A 6 11.38 -22.10 -18.91
C ALA A 6 12.59 -23.02 -18.80
N LEU A 7 13.01 -23.35 -17.57
CA LEU A 7 14.03 -24.37 -17.33
C LEU A 7 13.53 -25.69 -17.89
N ARG A 8 14.37 -26.39 -18.65
CA ARG A 8 14.06 -27.75 -19.11
C ARG A 8 14.10 -28.74 -17.95
N THR A 9 13.47 -29.89 -18.11
CA THR A 9 13.54 -30.98 -17.13
C THR A 9 15.00 -31.33 -16.84
N GLY A 10 15.45 -31.08 -15.62
CA GLY A 10 16.85 -31.30 -15.17
C GLY A 10 17.75 -30.07 -15.22
N GLU A 11 17.27 -28.90 -15.69
CA GLU A 11 18.00 -27.64 -15.60
C GLU A 11 17.66 -26.91 -14.28
N GLU A 12 18.70 -26.51 -13.55
CA GLU A 12 18.59 -25.62 -12.39
C GLU A 12 18.99 -24.20 -12.79
N LEU A 13 18.25 -23.19 -12.33
CA LEU A 13 18.68 -21.79 -12.46
C LEU A 13 19.91 -21.58 -11.56
N ARG A 14 21.10 -21.63 -12.13
CA ARG A 14 22.35 -21.40 -11.39
C ARG A 14 22.75 -19.95 -11.48
N VAL A 15 22.44 -19.21 -10.42
CA VAL A 15 22.89 -17.83 -10.25
C VAL A 15 24.23 -17.86 -9.50
N GLU A 16 25.34 -17.96 -10.26
CA GLU A 16 26.66 -18.26 -9.69
C GLU A 16 27.34 -17.06 -9.00
N LYS A 17 27.03 -15.83 -9.42
CA LYS A 17 27.59 -14.61 -8.80
C LYS A 17 26.76 -13.38 -9.17
N LEU A 18 25.87 -12.96 -8.28
CA LEU A 18 25.32 -11.62 -8.34
C LEU A 18 26.32 -10.69 -7.63
N GLY A 19 26.56 -9.49 -8.16
CA GLY A 19 27.30 -8.46 -7.42
C GLY A 19 26.58 -8.11 -6.12
N SER A 20 27.05 -7.08 -5.39
CA SER A 20 26.32 -6.56 -4.22
C SER A 20 25.03 -5.86 -4.67
N ILE A 21 24.02 -6.63 -5.08
CA ILE A 21 22.70 -6.11 -5.45
C ILE A 21 22.05 -5.55 -4.19
N ARG A 22 21.73 -4.26 -4.24
CA ARG A 22 21.07 -3.54 -3.15
C ARG A 22 19.60 -3.27 -3.42
N SER A 23 19.19 -3.29 -4.69
CA SER A 23 17.81 -3.04 -5.09
C SER A 23 17.36 -4.14 -6.04
N PHE A 24 16.22 -4.75 -5.74
CA PHE A 24 15.59 -5.73 -6.61
C PHE A 24 14.11 -5.40 -6.78
N HIS A 25 13.68 -5.25 -8.03
CA HIS A 25 12.31 -4.91 -8.38
C HIS A 25 11.79 -5.95 -9.38
N TYR A 26 10.78 -6.71 -8.96
CA TYR A 26 10.12 -7.67 -9.82
C TYR A 26 8.72 -7.19 -10.16
N GLN A 27 8.59 -6.54 -11.32
CA GLN A 27 7.34 -5.93 -11.75
C GLN A 27 6.82 -6.55 -13.03
N MET A 28 5.52 -6.86 -13.01
CA MET A 28 4.77 -7.20 -14.19
C MET A 28 3.58 -6.27 -14.29
N TYR A 29 3.02 -6.16 -15.49
CA TYR A 29 1.77 -5.46 -15.69
C TYR A 29 0.69 -6.16 -14.87
N HIS A 30 0.10 -5.44 -13.91
CA HIS A 30 -0.85 -5.96 -12.92
C HIS A 30 -1.94 -6.83 -13.58
N PRO A 31 -1.86 -8.18 -13.45
CA PRO A 31 -2.90 -9.03 -13.99
C PRO A 31 -4.11 -8.96 -13.06
N ARG A 32 -5.25 -8.46 -13.56
CA ARG A 32 -6.51 -8.33 -12.78
C ARG A 32 -7.04 -9.66 -12.23
N MET A 33 -6.52 -10.78 -12.72
CA MET A 33 -6.89 -12.11 -12.25
C MET A 33 -5.69 -12.69 -11.50
N PRO A 34 -5.90 -13.28 -10.31
CA PRO A 34 -4.87 -14.03 -9.62
C PRO A 34 -4.31 -15.08 -10.58
N ARG A 35 -3.03 -14.93 -10.91
CA ARG A 35 -2.33 -15.89 -11.77
C ARG A 35 -1.24 -16.51 -10.93
N SER A 36 -1.20 -17.84 -10.94
CA SER A 36 -0.07 -18.57 -10.38
C SER A 36 1.04 -18.60 -11.41
N TYR A 37 2.25 -18.22 -11.01
CA TYR A 37 3.43 -18.29 -11.84
C TYR A 37 4.51 -19.18 -11.17
N PRO A 38 4.35 -20.52 -11.17
CA PRO A 38 5.24 -21.40 -10.42
C PRO A 38 6.72 -21.27 -10.80
N SER A 39 7.00 -21.10 -12.09
CA SER A 39 8.38 -20.88 -12.58
C SER A 39 8.97 -19.56 -12.08
N GLU A 40 8.15 -18.52 -11.94
CA GLU A 40 8.58 -17.21 -11.44
C GLU A 40 8.84 -17.28 -9.95
N ILE A 41 7.97 -17.97 -9.19
CA ILE A 41 8.17 -18.23 -7.76
C ILE A 41 9.49 -18.97 -7.53
N VAL A 42 9.78 -20.01 -8.32
CA VAL A 42 11.06 -20.76 -8.23
C VAL A 42 12.26 -19.89 -8.58
N ALA A 43 12.17 -19.10 -9.64
CA ALA A 43 13.23 -18.18 -10.04
C ALA A 43 13.48 -17.10 -8.98
N LEU A 44 12.42 -16.49 -8.44
CA LEU A 44 12.49 -15.49 -7.39
C LEU A 44 13.05 -16.08 -6.10
N THR A 45 12.61 -17.27 -5.70
CA THR A 45 13.18 -18.01 -4.55
C THR A 45 14.69 -18.11 -4.69
N THR A 46 15.15 -18.63 -5.84
CA THR A 46 16.58 -18.82 -6.13
C THR A 46 17.36 -17.51 -6.08
N VAL A 47 16.79 -16.41 -6.62
CA VAL A 47 17.44 -15.10 -6.60
C VAL A 47 17.51 -14.55 -5.17
N LEU A 48 16.39 -14.53 -4.44
CA LEU A 48 16.29 -13.93 -3.11
C LEU A 48 17.21 -14.61 -2.10
N GLU A 49 17.34 -15.94 -2.14
CA GLU A 49 18.28 -16.70 -1.32
C GLU A 49 19.75 -16.28 -1.54
N LYS A 50 20.09 -15.72 -2.71
CA LYS A 50 21.45 -15.28 -3.03
C LYS A 50 21.73 -13.82 -2.68
N VAL A 51 20.69 -12.98 -2.54
CA VAL A 51 20.85 -11.53 -2.38
C VAL A 51 20.27 -10.97 -1.07
N CYS A 52 19.60 -11.79 -0.25
CA CYS A 52 18.96 -11.35 0.99
C CYS A 52 19.91 -10.58 1.92
N ASP A 53 21.19 -10.98 2.01
CA ASP A 53 22.20 -10.35 2.86
C ASP A 53 22.63 -8.95 2.40
N THR A 54 22.44 -8.62 1.12
CA THR A 54 22.90 -7.35 0.52
C THR A 54 21.76 -6.40 0.17
N LEU A 55 20.53 -6.90 0.06
CA LEU A 55 19.39 -6.10 -0.35
C LEU A 55 19.02 -5.03 0.69
N GLU A 56 18.87 -3.81 0.19
CA GLU A 56 18.36 -2.64 0.91
C GLU A 56 16.93 -2.30 0.46
N THR A 57 16.57 -2.60 -0.79
CA THR A 57 15.24 -2.37 -1.37
C THR A 57 14.73 -3.61 -2.09
N LEU A 58 13.49 -4.00 -1.81
CA LEU A 58 12.79 -5.11 -2.43
C LEU A 58 11.38 -4.68 -2.86
N ALA A 59 11.07 -4.83 -4.14
CA ALA A 59 9.72 -4.65 -4.66
C ALA A 59 9.27 -5.94 -5.35
N LEU A 60 8.14 -6.50 -4.92
CA LEU A 60 7.61 -7.77 -5.44
C LEU A 60 6.13 -7.64 -5.81
N MET A 61 5.77 -8.37 -6.85
CA MET A 61 4.38 -8.70 -7.14
C MET A 61 3.90 -9.81 -6.19
N SER A 62 2.77 -9.65 -5.50
CA SER A 62 2.26 -10.60 -4.51
C SER A 62 2.01 -11.99 -5.08
N GLU A 63 1.52 -12.08 -6.32
CA GLU A 63 1.22 -13.30 -7.07
C GLU A 63 2.43 -14.24 -7.21
N SER A 64 3.64 -13.67 -7.25
CA SER A 64 4.89 -14.42 -7.44
C SER A 64 5.81 -14.37 -6.22
N ALA A 65 5.38 -13.71 -5.15
CA ALA A 65 6.21 -13.54 -3.96
C ALA A 65 6.33 -14.85 -3.17
N PRO A 66 7.54 -15.37 -2.95
CA PRO A 66 7.73 -16.61 -2.19
C PRO A 66 7.68 -16.34 -0.68
N LEU A 67 6.52 -15.94 -0.14
CA LEU A 67 6.36 -15.50 1.26
C LEU A 67 6.89 -16.51 2.29
N SER A 68 6.67 -17.80 2.07
CA SER A 68 7.16 -18.87 2.95
C SER A 68 8.68 -18.98 2.98
N VAL A 69 9.34 -18.73 1.85
CA VAL A 69 10.81 -18.67 1.79
C VAL A 69 11.29 -17.41 2.51
N MET A 70 10.62 -16.28 2.27
CA MET A 70 10.99 -14.99 2.87
C MET A 70 10.92 -15.01 4.40
N GLU A 71 9.93 -15.73 4.98
CA GLU A 71 9.82 -16.00 6.42
C GLU A 71 11.07 -16.68 7.00
N GLY A 72 11.71 -17.57 6.24
CA GLY A 72 12.92 -18.28 6.65
C GLY A 72 14.24 -17.53 6.38
N LEU A 73 14.20 -16.41 5.66
CA LEU A 73 15.39 -15.64 5.29
C LEU A 73 15.65 -14.50 6.29
N HIS A 74 16.94 -14.21 6.50
CA HIS A 74 17.38 -13.05 7.26
C HIS A 74 17.69 -11.88 6.31
N TRP A 75 17.21 -10.68 6.64
CA TRP A 75 17.29 -9.49 5.79
C TRP A 75 18.06 -8.36 6.50
N PRO A 76 19.37 -8.53 6.73
CA PRO A 76 20.15 -7.67 7.64
C PRO A 76 20.27 -6.20 7.18
N ARG A 77 19.96 -5.92 5.92
CA ARG A 77 20.12 -4.59 5.31
C ARG A 77 18.84 -4.05 4.70
N LEU A 78 17.74 -4.83 4.69
CA LEU A 78 16.53 -4.42 4.01
C LEU A 78 15.87 -3.26 4.75
N ARG A 79 15.68 -2.15 4.03
CA ARG A 79 15.14 -0.88 4.52
C ARG A 79 13.84 -0.51 3.83
N LYS A 80 13.65 -0.91 2.57
CA LYS A 80 12.46 -0.60 1.78
C LYS A 80 11.84 -1.88 1.23
N MET A 81 10.55 -2.04 1.46
CA MET A 81 9.76 -3.13 0.92
C MET A 81 8.48 -2.63 0.27
N VAL A 82 8.20 -3.11 -0.93
CA VAL A 82 6.97 -2.79 -1.68
C VAL A 82 6.33 -4.07 -2.18
N PHE A 83 5.06 -4.25 -1.87
CA PHE A 83 4.20 -5.26 -2.48
C PHE A 83 3.12 -4.58 -3.29
N TYR A 84 2.80 -5.14 -4.44
CA TYR A 84 1.59 -4.81 -5.20
C TYR A 84 1.04 -6.07 -5.84
N GLY A 85 -0.25 -6.08 -6.15
CA GLY A 85 -0.86 -7.24 -6.78
C GLY A 85 -2.18 -7.64 -6.13
N SER A 86 -2.51 -8.91 -6.29
CA SER A 86 -3.69 -9.56 -5.71
C SER A 86 -3.52 -9.86 -4.22
N PRO A 87 -4.61 -10.22 -3.50
CA PRO A 87 -4.56 -10.65 -2.10
C PRO A 87 -3.49 -11.71 -1.85
N LEU A 88 -2.80 -11.61 -0.72
CA LEU A 88 -1.76 -12.52 -0.27
C LEU A 88 -2.40 -13.81 0.26
N VAL A 89 -1.63 -14.89 0.36
CA VAL A 89 -2.12 -16.14 0.99
C VAL A 89 -1.48 -16.26 2.37
N GLY A 90 -2.27 -16.01 3.40
CA GLY A 90 -1.85 -16.09 4.81
C GLY A 90 -1.34 -14.75 5.39
N PRO A 91 -0.90 -14.75 6.66
CA PRO A 91 -0.50 -13.54 7.38
C PRO A 91 0.77 -12.94 6.77
N PHE A 92 0.65 -11.78 6.13
CA PHE A 92 1.78 -11.11 5.49
C PHE A 92 2.94 -10.85 6.46
N ILE A 93 2.60 -10.52 7.71
CA ILE A 93 3.58 -10.23 8.76
C ILE A 93 4.62 -11.34 8.97
N ARG A 94 4.26 -12.61 8.75
CA ARG A 94 5.18 -13.76 8.92
C ARG A 94 6.40 -13.65 8.01
N ALA A 95 6.19 -13.27 6.76
CA ALA A 95 7.26 -13.12 5.78
C ALA A 95 8.25 -11.99 6.12
N CYS A 96 7.92 -11.14 7.09
CA CYS A 96 8.63 -9.91 7.35
C CYS A 96 9.44 -9.90 8.66
N PHE A 97 9.40 -10.98 9.45
CA PHE A 97 10.12 -11.06 10.73
C PHE A 97 11.64 -10.90 10.62
N GLY A 98 12.24 -11.35 9.52
CA GLY A 98 13.67 -11.21 9.27
C GLY A 98 14.13 -9.79 8.93
N MET A 99 13.23 -8.79 8.88
CA MET A 99 13.46 -7.45 8.32
C MET A 99 13.51 -6.36 9.39
N GLN A 100 14.33 -6.53 10.42
CA GLN A 100 14.34 -5.64 11.59
C GLN A 100 14.76 -4.18 11.30
N ARG A 101 15.44 -3.94 10.17
CA ARG A 101 15.88 -2.60 9.73
C ARG A 101 14.93 -1.95 8.72
N LEU A 102 13.73 -2.50 8.56
CA LEU A 102 12.75 -1.97 7.63
C LEU A 102 12.30 -0.57 8.08
N ARG A 103 12.40 0.40 7.16
CA ARG A 103 12.04 1.81 7.37
C ARG A 103 10.86 2.23 6.50
N TYR A 104 10.67 1.56 5.37
CA TYR A 104 9.58 1.83 4.44
C TYR A 104 8.88 0.53 4.08
N LEU A 105 7.58 0.47 4.36
CA LEU A 105 6.70 -0.61 3.91
C LEU A 105 5.55 -0.02 3.10
N SER A 106 5.34 -0.55 1.90
CA SER A 106 4.18 -0.22 1.08
C SER A 106 3.49 -1.49 0.61
N VAL A 107 2.26 -1.71 1.08
CA VAL A 107 1.41 -2.85 0.73
C VAL A 107 0.28 -2.32 -0.14
N LYS A 108 0.45 -2.46 -1.46
CA LYS A 108 -0.44 -1.97 -2.53
C LYS A 108 -1.24 -3.13 -3.14
N ILE A 109 -1.91 -3.88 -2.27
CA ILE A 109 -2.71 -5.05 -2.61
C ILE A 109 -4.15 -4.63 -2.89
N SER A 110 -4.62 -4.90 -4.10
CA SER A 110 -6.03 -4.69 -4.44
C SER A 110 -6.83 -5.93 -4.04
N PRO A 111 -7.93 -5.79 -3.28
CA PRO A 111 -8.85 -6.90 -3.06
C PRO A 111 -9.42 -7.35 -4.41
N ALA A 112 -9.79 -8.64 -4.49
CA ALA A 112 -10.64 -9.11 -5.57
C ALA A 112 -12.07 -8.61 -5.32
N TRP A 113 -12.88 -8.47 -6.38
CA TRP A 113 -14.27 -8.05 -6.24
C TRP A 113 -15.00 -8.89 -5.19
N SER A 114 -15.76 -8.23 -4.30
CA SER A 114 -16.52 -8.85 -3.22
C SER A 114 -15.70 -9.61 -2.17
N THR A 115 -14.37 -9.42 -2.13
CA THR A 115 -13.52 -9.98 -1.07
C THR A 115 -13.10 -8.89 -0.10
N MET A 116 -13.13 -9.20 1.19
CA MET A 116 -12.62 -8.27 2.19
C MET A 116 -11.11 -8.04 1.99
N PRO A 117 -10.62 -6.82 2.25
CA PRO A 117 -9.19 -6.59 2.33
C PRO A 117 -8.56 -7.52 3.36
N GLN A 118 -7.31 -7.89 3.13
CA GLN A 118 -6.60 -8.77 4.04
C GLN A 118 -5.76 -7.96 5.01
N PRO A 119 -5.81 -8.27 6.32
CA PRO A 119 -4.96 -7.62 7.30
C PRO A 119 -3.50 -8.02 7.09
N ILE A 120 -2.60 -7.05 7.28
CA ILE A 120 -1.16 -7.27 7.39
C ILE A 120 -0.87 -8.05 8.67
N TRP A 121 -1.46 -7.60 9.79
CA TRP A 121 -1.38 -8.22 11.11
C TRP A 121 -2.79 -8.67 11.53
N PRO A 122 -3.16 -9.93 11.27
CA PRO A 122 -4.50 -10.42 11.59
C PRO A 122 -4.74 -10.42 13.11
N ALA A 123 -6.01 -10.26 13.49
CA ALA A 123 -6.40 -10.22 14.89
C ALA A 123 -5.99 -11.48 15.66
N GLY A 124 -5.43 -11.30 16.87
CA GLY A 124 -4.94 -12.39 17.71
C GLY A 124 -3.68 -13.07 17.18
N PHE A 125 -2.93 -12.42 16.30
CA PHE A 125 -1.65 -12.94 15.84
C PHE A 125 -0.57 -12.79 16.90
N ASP A 126 -0.08 -13.93 17.42
CA ASP A 126 0.98 -13.97 18.43
C ASP A 126 2.34 -13.64 17.80
N GLY A 127 2.91 -12.48 18.14
CA GLY A 127 4.24 -12.09 17.71
C GLY A 127 4.68 -10.73 18.25
N ALA A 128 5.99 -10.51 18.32
CA ALA A 128 6.53 -9.18 18.57
C ALA A 128 6.53 -8.36 17.26
N PHE A 129 6.27 -7.06 17.33
CA PHE A 129 6.27 -6.22 16.14
C PHE A 129 7.67 -6.20 15.47
N PRO A 130 7.81 -6.59 14.19
CA PRO A 130 9.11 -6.88 13.58
C PRO A 130 9.86 -5.65 13.07
N TRP A 131 9.23 -4.47 13.01
CA TRP A 131 9.79 -3.28 12.36
C TRP A 131 10.02 -2.11 13.33
N PRO A 132 10.93 -2.23 14.31
CA PRO A 132 11.16 -1.17 15.30
C PRO A 132 11.70 0.14 14.69
N GLU A 133 12.27 0.09 13.49
CA GLU A 133 12.79 1.27 12.76
C GLU A 133 11.80 1.81 11.71
N LEU A 134 10.53 1.35 11.67
CA LEU A 134 9.60 1.75 10.60
C LEU A 134 9.35 3.27 10.63
N GLU A 135 9.62 3.94 9.52
CA GLU A 135 9.46 5.39 9.35
C GLU A 135 8.25 5.72 8.47
N ARG A 136 7.90 4.84 7.50
CA ARG A 136 6.83 5.07 6.53
C ARG A 136 6.02 3.80 6.27
N LEU A 137 4.71 3.94 6.29
CA LEU A 137 3.76 2.87 6.00
C LEU A 137 2.71 3.34 4.98
N THR A 138 2.54 2.58 3.92
CA THR A 138 1.41 2.69 2.99
C THR A 138 0.62 1.39 3.01
N VAL A 139 -0.67 1.48 3.27
CA VAL A 139 -1.62 0.36 3.19
C VAL A 139 -2.71 0.73 2.20
N SER A 140 -2.84 -0.05 1.13
CA SER A 140 -3.98 0.06 0.24
C SER A 140 -5.16 -0.75 0.76
N TYR A 141 -6.37 -0.21 0.66
CA TYR A 141 -7.60 -0.85 1.15
C TYR A 141 -7.44 -1.33 2.61
N PRO A 142 -7.13 -0.41 3.54
CA PRO A 142 -6.86 -0.77 4.93
C PRO A 142 -8.04 -1.50 5.58
N ASP A 143 -7.77 -2.64 6.22
CA ASP A 143 -8.76 -3.34 7.04
C ASP A 143 -8.89 -2.62 8.41
N PRO A 144 -10.09 -2.15 8.80
CA PRO A 144 -10.33 -1.50 10.08
C PRO A 144 -9.97 -2.36 11.32
N GLN A 145 -9.97 -3.68 11.16
CA GLN A 145 -9.70 -4.64 12.23
C GLN A 145 -8.23 -5.11 12.26
N ASP A 146 -7.39 -4.65 11.34
CA ASP A 146 -5.96 -5.02 11.31
C ASP A 146 -5.27 -4.53 12.60
N GLU A 147 -4.63 -5.43 13.32
CA GLU A 147 -3.94 -5.12 14.59
C GLU A 147 -2.63 -4.35 14.36
N ILE A 148 -2.17 -4.20 13.12
CA ILE A 148 -0.95 -3.46 12.79
C ILE A 148 -0.97 -2.05 13.38
N TYR A 149 -2.13 -1.40 13.39
CA TYR A 149 -2.31 -0.02 13.85
C TYR A 149 -2.10 0.15 15.36
N ASP A 150 -2.25 -0.92 16.15
CA ASP A 150 -1.97 -0.89 17.59
C ASP A 150 -0.48 -1.10 17.91
N HIS A 151 0.30 -1.57 16.93
CA HIS A 151 1.70 -1.94 17.10
C HIS A 151 2.70 -0.99 16.43
N LEU A 152 2.22 0.07 15.76
CA LEU A 152 3.07 1.00 15.03
C LEU A 152 4.11 1.67 15.95
N PRO A 153 5.38 1.74 15.53
CA PRO A 153 6.45 2.26 16.37
C PRO A 153 6.41 3.79 16.39
N SER A 154 6.94 4.39 17.45
CA SER A 154 7.06 5.85 17.59
C SER A 154 7.99 6.49 16.56
N THR A 155 8.78 5.70 15.83
CA THR A 155 9.61 6.14 14.70
C THR A 155 8.78 6.47 13.45
N LEU A 156 7.52 6.05 13.37
CA LEU A 156 6.68 6.27 12.20
C LEU A 156 6.38 7.76 12.00
N ARG A 157 6.76 8.29 10.84
CA ARG A 157 6.58 9.69 10.43
C ARG A 157 5.59 9.87 9.29
N SER A 158 5.36 8.83 8.49
CA SER A 158 4.45 8.89 7.36
C SER A 158 3.49 7.71 7.36
N LEU A 159 2.20 8.02 7.30
CA LEU A 159 1.12 7.04 7.19
C LEU A 159 0.25 7.36 5.97
N SER A 160 0.00 6.36 5.13
CA SER A 160 -0.86 6.48 3.96
C SER A 160 -1.88 5.35 3.95
N LEU A 161 -3.16 5.71 4.10
CA LEU A 161 -4.32 4.83 4.15
C LEU A 161 -5.20 5.12 2.94
N ARG A 162 -5.01 4.39 1.85
CA ARG A 162 -5.51 4.79 0.53
C ARG A 162 -6.03 3.63 -0.32
N CYS A 163 -6.53 3.90 -1.53
CA CYS A 163 -6.75 2.85 -2.51
C CYS A 163 -5.50 2.64 -3.39
N TRP A 164 -5.43 1.48 -4.05
CA TRP A 164 -4.43 1.24 -5.10
C TRP A 164 -5.01 0.47 -6.29
N PRO A 165 -5.02 1.07 -7.49
CA PRO A 165 -4.77 2.49 -7.77
C PRO A 165 -5.78 3.41 -7.06
N HIS A 166 -5.54 4.72 -7.03
CA HIS A 166 -6.53 5.67 -6.51
C HIS A 166 -7.86 5.57 -7.28
N GLN A 167 -8.98 5.83 -6.63
CA GLN A 167 -10.30 5.69 -7.25
C GLN A 167 -10.47 6.59 -8.48
N HIS A 168 -9.94 7.82 -8.46
CA HIS A 168 -10.03 8.71 -9.64
C HIS A 168 -9.30 8.13 -10.86
N TYR A 169 -8.20 7.40 -10.64
CA TYR A 169 -7.48 6.72 -11.71
C TYR A 169 -8.23 5.47 -12.16
N GLN A 170 -8.89 4.75 -11.25
CA GLN A 170 -9.78 3.64 -11.60
C GLN A 170 -10.94 4.11 -12.49
N THR A 171 -11.56 5.26 -12.15
CA THR A 171 -12.59 5.89 -12.98
C THR A 171 -12.07 6.26 -14.36
N TYR A 172 -10.90 6.91 -14.45
CA TYR A 172 -10.24 7.20 -15.73
C TYR A 172 -10.03 5.94 -16.58
N LEU A 173 -9.54 4.84 -15.99
CA LEU A 173 -9.37 3.58 -16.70
C LEU A 173 -10.69 2.95 -17.18
N ALA A 174 -11.77 3.15 -16.44
CA ALA A 174 -13.10 2.65 -16.79
C ALA A 174 -13.74 3.46 -17.92
N GLU A 175 -13.76 4.79 -17.77
CA GLU A 175 -14.50 5.71 -18.65
C GLU A 175 -13.72 6.04 -19.92
N ASP A 176 -12.43 6.38 -19.80
CA ASP A 176 -11.63 6.91 -20.92
C ASP A 176 -10.86 5.81 -21.68
N VAL A 177 -10.48 4.74 -20.98
CA VAL A 177 -9.72 3.62 -21.57
C VAL A 177 -10.61 2.40 -21.87
N GLY A 178 -11.86 2.41 -21.42
CA GLY A 178 -12.84 1.35 -21.67
C GLY A 178 -12.47 -0.01 -21.05
N MET A 179 -11.65 -0.01 -20.00
CA MET A 179 -11.22 -1.26 -19.38
C MET A 179 -12.26 -1.82 -18.40
N ILE A 180 -12.81 -2.99 -18.68
CA ILE A 180 -13.87 -3.65 -17.88
C ILE A 180 -13.40 -3.98 -16.45
N GLY A 181 -14.07 -3.46 -15.42
CA GLY A 181 -13.87 -3.90 -14.02
C GLY A 181 -13.55 -2.83 -12.96
N TYR A 182 -13.91 -1.57 -13.17
CA TYR A 182 -13.69 -0.45 -12.24
C TYR A 182 -14.86 0.54 -12.28
N PRO A 183 -15.08 1.39 -11.26
CA PRO A 183 -14.33 1.54 -9.99
C PRO A 183 -14.85 0.64 -8.85
N ASP A 184 -13.95 0.15 -8.00
CA ASP A 184 -14.32 -0.56 -6.76
C ASP A 184 -14.46 0.44 -5.61
N THR A 185 -15.70 0.90 -5.41
CA THR A 185 -16.04 1.85 -4.35
C THR A 185 -16.40 1.17 -3.04
N ASP A 186 -16.60 -0.15 -3.05
CA ASP A 186 -17.15 -0.89 -1.91
C ASP A 186 -16.13 -1.02 -0.78
N HIS A 187 -14.85 -0.86 -1.09
CA HIS A 187 -13.74 -0.94 -0.13
C HIS A 187 -13.18 0.41 0.30
N LEU A 188 -13.79 1.53 -0.12
CA LEU A 188 -13.44 2.82 0.45
C LEU A 188 -13.94 2.91 1.88
N LEU A 189 -13.06 3.31 2.78
CA LEU A 189 -13.48 3.61 4.14
C LEU A 189 -14.37 4.85 4.15
N SER A 190 -15.32 4.88 5.06
CA SER A 190 -16.03 6.10 5.44
C SER A 190 -15.20 6.90 6.46
N PRO A 191 -15.41 8.22 6.60
CA PRO A 191 -14.80 9.01 7.66
C PRO A 191 -15.02 8.44 9.05
N SER A 192 -16.21 7.91 9.35
CA SER A 192 -16.51 7.22 10.61
C SER A 192 -15.58 6.03 10.89
N VAL A 193 -15.30 5.20 9.89
CA VAL A 193 -14.41 4.04 10.03
C VAL A 193 -12.95 4.48 10.08
N LEU A 194 -12.56 5.45 9.27
CA LEU A 194 -11.21 6.00 9.25
C LEU A 194 -10.85 6.68 10.58
N LEU A 195 -11.82 7.37 11.21
CA LEU A 195 -11.67 7.89 12.56
C LEU A 195 -11.29 6.79 13.55
N LEU A 196 -11.97 5.64 13.55
CA LEU A 196 -11.64 4.52 14.46
C LEU A 196 -10.19 4.05 14.28
N LEU A 197 -9.71 3.96 13.03
CA LEU A 197 -8.32 3.63 12.72
C LEU A 197 -7.34 4.69 13.24
N LEU A 198 -7.61 5.97 12.99
CA LEU A 198 -6.72 7.05 13.41
C LEU A 198 -6.68 7.22 14.93
N HIS A 199 -7.74 6.87 15.66
CA HIS A 199 -7.73 6.82 17.13
C HIS A 199 -6.70 5.83 17.67
N ARG A 200 -6.53 4.68 17.01
CA ARG A 200 -5.51 3.66 17.35
C ARG A 200 -4.10 4.18 17.08
N CYS A 201 -3.96 5.11 16.14
CA CYS A 201 -2.70 5.77 15.77
C CYS A 201 -2.41 7.07 16.55
N SER A 202 -3.23 7.43 17.55
CA SER A 202 -3.19 8.76 18.20
C SER A 202 -1.90 9.12 18.92
N MET A 203 -1.06 8.13 19.27
CA MET A 203 0.23 8.35 19.93
C MET A 203 1.37 8.65 18.95
N LEU A 204 1.13 8.54 17.65
CA LEU A 204 2.15 8.77 16.62
C LEU A 204 2.41 10.26 16.40
N THR A 205 3.66 10.60 16.11
CA THR A 205 4.09 11.96 15.75
C THR A 205 4.34 12.03 14.25
N LEU A 206 3.25 12.09 13.49
CA LEU A 206 3.27 12.07 12.02
C LEU A 206 3.69 13.43 11.45
N ASP A 207 4.57 13.38 10.46
CA ASP A 207 4.94 14.49 9.59
C ASP A 207 4.06 14.50 8.32
N HIS A 208 3.66 13.31 7.85
CA HIS A 208 2.91 13.13 6.61
C HIS A 208 1.73 12.17 6.83
N LEU A 209 0.53 12.61 6.43
CA LEU A 209 -0.67 11.78 6.42
C LEU A 209 -1.32 11.83 5.04
N GLU A 210 -1.64 10.67 4.49
CA GLU A 210 -2.46 10.53 3.30
C GLU A 210 -3.66 9.64 3.61
N ILE A 211 -4.85 10.11 3.24
CA ILE A 211 -6.10 9.38 3.44
C ILE A 211 -6.99 9.44 2.20
N GLU A 212 -7.61 8.31 1.87
CA GLU A 212 -8.58 8.19 0.79
C GLU A 212 -9.87 7.56 1.32
N TYR A 213 -11.01 8.23 1.13
CA TYR A 213 -12.27 7.81 1.74
C TYR A 213 -13.51 8.28 0.94
N ALA A 214 -14.63 7.60 1.16
CA ALA A 214 -15.95 7.97 0.68
C ALA A 214 -16.70 8.78 1.77
N ALA A 215 -17.02 10.03 1.50
CA ALA A 215 -17.57 10.96 2.49
C ALA A 215 -18.90 10.48 3.07
N ASP A 216 -19.03 10.58 4.40
CA ASP A 216 -20.27 10.42 5.16
C ASP A 216 -20.52 11.68 6.02
N GLU A 217 -21.46 11.61 6.96
CA GLU A 217 -21.80 12.72 7.85
C GLU A 217 -20.66 13.10 8.82
N GLN A 218 -19.62 12.28 8.95
CA GLN A 218 -18.47 12.47 9.85
C GLN A 218 -17.24 13.09 9.14
N ASP A 219 -17.38 13.57 7.90
CA ASP A 219 -16.30 14.23 7.14
C ASP A 219 -15.65 15.36 7.97
N ASP A 220 -16.47 16.25 8.55
CA ASP A 220 -15.97 17.37 9.35
C ASP A 220 -15.29 16.90 10.65
N ALA A 221 -15.83 15.86 11.29
CA ALA A 221 -15.27 15.30 12.52
C ALA A 221 -13.90 14.65 12.27
N LEU A 222 -13.73 13.97 11.14
CA LEU A 222 -12.45 13.41 10.70
C LEU A 222 -11.39 14.50 10.52
N LEU A 223 -11.73 15.58 9.80
CA LEU A 223 -10.78 16.67 9.53
C LEU A 223 -10.39 17.40 10.82
N GLN A 224 -11.35 17.66 11.71
CA GLN A 224 -11.08 18.24 13.02
C GLN A 224 -10.18 17.34 13.86
N TYR A 225 -10.45 16.03 13.87
CA TYR A 225 -9.64 15.04 14.58
C TYR A 225 -8.20 15.01 14.07
N VAL A 226 -7.99 14.98 12.76
CA VAL A 226 -6.65 15.00 12.13
C VAL A 226 -5.89 16.25 12.55
N ALA A 227 -6.51 17.43 12.45
CA ALA A 227 -5.88 18.70 12.81
C ALA A 227 -5.51 18.78 14.30
N ALA A 228 -6.36 18.25 15.18
CA ALA A 228 -6.12 18.26 16.62
C ALA A 228 -5.09 17.22 17.08
N THR A 229 -5.09 16.03 16.47
CA THR A 229 -4.29 14.88 16.91
C THR A 229 -2.88 14.89 16.33
N PHE A 230 -2.71 15.38 15.11
CA PHE A 230 -1.42 15.39 14.41
C PHE A 230 -0.95 16.82 14.12
N PRO A 231 -0.64 17.63 15.15
CA PRO A 231 -0.29 19.04 14.99
C PRO A 231 1.06 19.28 14.28
N HIS A 232 1.86 18.23 14.09
CA HIS A 232 3.19 18.29 13.45
C HIS A 232 3.16 17.98 11.94
N LEU A 233 1.98 17.74 11.36
CA LEU A 233 1.87 17.46 9.93
C LEU A 233 2.44 18.60 9.10
N VAL A 234 3.43 18.28 8.26
CA VAL A 234 3.96 19.14 7.20
C VAL A 234 3.39 18.77 5.84
N GLY A 235 2.84 17.55 5.70
CA GLY A 235 2.17 17.07 4.50
C GLY A 235 0.83 16.40 4.84
N LEU A 236 -0.24 16.85 4.19
CA LEU A 236 -1.56 16.24 4.28
C LEU A 236 -2.13 16.08 2.87
N ILE A 237 -2.44 14.84 2.49
CA ILE A 237 -3.09 14.52 1.22
C ILE A 237 -4.44 13.88 1.53
N ILE A 238 -5.52 14.44 0.97
CA ILE A 238 -6.87 13.94 1.17
C ILE A 238 -7.51 13.69 -0.19
N HIS A 239 -7.92 12.44 -0.40
CA HIS A 239 -8.74 12.01 -1.52
C HIS A 239 -10.15 11.71 -1.01
N CYS A 240 -11.03 12.70 -1.07
CA CYS A 240 -12.41 12.61 -0.58
C CYS A 240 -13.37 12.44 -1.75
N TYR A 241 -14.17 11.37 -1.72
CA TYR A 241 -15.15 11.04 -2.75
C TYR A 241 -16.56 11.23 -2.22
N ARG A 242 -17.32 12.14 -2.83
CA ARG A 242 -18.69 12.46 -2.44
C ARG A 242 -19.67 11.83 -3.42
N THR A 243 -20.61 11.04 -2.92
CA THR A 243 -21.72 10.53 -3.73
C THR A 243 -22.62 11.70 -4.15
N ASN A 244 -22.98 11.75 -5.44
CA ASN A 244 -23.76 12.85 -6.05
C ASN A 244 -25.16 13.08 -5.44
N LEU A 245 -25.62 12.26 -4.48
CA LEU A 245 -26.86 12.51 -3.73
C LEU A 245 -26.77 13.77 -2.85
N SER A 246 -25.56 14.18 -2.46
CA SER A 246 -25.31 15.40 -1.67
C SER A 246 -25.40 16.70 -2.49
N ARG A 247 -25.25 16.64 -3.82
CA ARG A 247 -25.45 17.80 -4.73
C ARG A 247 -26.93 18.15 -4.91
N ILE A 248 -27.84 17.25 -4.59
CA ILE A 248 -29.29 17.47 -4.73
C ILE A 248 -29.88 18.06 -3.43
N LEU A 249 -29.19 17.91 -2.28
CA LEU A 249 -29.72 18.30 -0.96
C LEU A 249 -28.96 19.45 -0.28
N ARG A 250 -27.82 19.87 -0.82
CA ARG A 250 -27.19 21.14 -0.42
C ARG A 250 -27.47 22.16 -1.50
N GLU A 251 -28.47 23.02 -1.25
CA GLU A 251 -28.50 24.35 -1.87
C GLU A 251 -27.09 24.93 -1.74
N ASP A 252 -26.47 25.22 -2.88
CA ASP A 252 -25.18 25.88 -2.95
C ASP A 252 -25.22 27.11 -2.06
N VAL A 253 -24.45 27.10 -0.97
CA VAL A 253 -24.14 28.33 -0.23
C VAL A 253 -23.45 29.24 -1.25
N PRO A 254 -23.99 30.43 -1.55
CA PRO A 254 -23.38 31.29 -2.55
C PRO A 254 -21.98 31.65 -2.07
N VAL A 255 -20.97 31.18 -2.80
CA VAL A 255 -19.60 31.65 -2.64
C VAL A 255 -19.64 33.14 -2.92
N ALA A 256 -19.41 33.94 -1.88
CA ALA A 256 -19.17 35.37 -2.03
C ALA A 256 -18.06 35.55 -3.08
N SER A 257 -18.42 36.19 -4.18
CA SER A 257 -17.56 36.49 -5.31
C SER A 257 -16.44 37.42 -4.86
N ASN A 258 -15.35 36.83 -4.40
CA ASN A 258 -13.95 37.15 -4.70
C ASN A 258 -13.03 36.33 -3.78
N PRO A 259 -12.12 35.54 -4.38
CA PRO A 259 -10.76 36.04 -4.35
C PRO A 259 -10.03 35.92 -5.70
N THR A 260 -9.07 36.82 -5.85
CA THR A 260 -7.98 36.88 -6.83
C THR A 260 -7.48 35.51 -7.31
N PRO A 261 -7.16 35.36 -8.61
CA PRO A 261 -6.70 34.08 -9.16
C PRO A 261 -5.33 33.74 -8.57
N LEU A 262 -5.27 32.69 -7.75
CA LEU A 262 -4.03 31.95 -7.58
C LEU A 262 -3.80 31.21 -8.90
N SER A 263 -2.79 31.66 -9.63
CA SER A 263 -2.27 31.04 -10.84
C SER A 263 -2.15 29.53 -10.65
N TYR A 264 -2.83 28.77 -11.51
CA TYR A 264 -2.53 27.37 -11.76
C TYR A 264 -1.07 27.26 -12.19
N VAL A 265 -0.21 26.80 -11.29
CA VAL A 265 1.15 26.37 -11.60
C VAL A 265 1.36 25.06 -10.86
N CYS A 266 1.21 23.96 -11.59
CA CYS A 266 2.21 22.91 -11.72
C CYS A 266 1.61 21.74 -12.50
N SER A 267 1.67 21.85 -13.82
CA SER A 267 1.99 20.73 -14.69
C SER A 267 3.43 20.30 -14.41
N HIS A 268 3.61 19.26 -13.60
CA HIS A 268 4.76 18.39 -13.73
C HIS A 268 4.32 16.93 -13.58
N PRO A 269 4.87 16.03 -14.41
CA PRO A 269 4.54 14.62 -14.37
C PRO A 269 5.14 14.07 -13.09
N LEU A 270 4.31 13.70 -12.13
CA LEU A 270 4.71 12.71 -11.13
C LEU A 270 4.89 11.40 -11.88
N ILE A 271 6.12 11.20 -12.35
CA ILE A 271 6.69 9.90 -12.62
C ILE A 271 6.75 9.21 -11.26
N ASP A 272 5.63 8.63 -10.86
CA ASP A 272 5.58 7.53 -9.90
C ASP A 272 5.41 6.25 -10.70
N LEU A 273 6.52 5.82 -11.30
CA LEU A 273 6.81 4.43 -11.61
C LEU A 273 8.30 4.21 -11.30
N PRO A 274 8.72 3.25 -10.45
CA PRO A 274 7.94 2.34 -9.58
C PRO A 274 8.30 2.36 -8.08
#